data_AF-A0A956QZC1-F1
#
_entry.id   AF-A0A956QZC1-F1
#
_cell.length_a   1.000
_cell.length_b   1.000
_cell.length_c   1.000
_cell.angle_alpha   90.00
_cell.angle_beta   90.00
_cell.angle_gamma   90.00
#
_symmetry.space_group_name_H-M   'P 1'
#
loop_
_entity.id
_entity.type
_entity.pdbx_description
1 polymer ?
#
loop_
_entity_poly.entity_id
_entity_poly.type
_entity_poly.pdbx_seq_one_letter_code
_entity_poly.pdbx_strand_id
1 'polypeptide(L)'
;GNDEVAATDTTDSTEGDPVCGDGVRQGDEACDGSDLGGQSCQGLNPGFSGGTLACSDSCSFDDSGCTIDPGAPLLRLNEVTSDTVAAGDYANYEDVVELFNAGGAIADLSGAKLSDDPDFAADKTYTFPDGTTLGPGEHLVVYKDDGSGTGLLPFGLKSDGDETLTLRGADDSMLDQVLIPAGQATVSWCRLPDGTGDWTQCAPTFGASNSGGGDDCGNGTLDAGEECDGDELDGQSCADFDGYSGGELGCTAACSFDLGNCAEDAALVVVNELTSSGADEIELYNAGTLTADLSGWYLTDDLAFGDDNYDPGADAEELHFADGVTLAPGAWLVIQQGNGDLEHPFGISAQGDVITLLDGDLAVIDQVEFADGEADPSYCRMPDGGDWTANCDSSFGISNQ
;
A
#
# COMPACT_ATOMS: atom_id res chain seq x y z
N GLY A 1 48.67 -62.46 -19.66
CA GLY A 1 49.20 -61.10 -19.52
C GLY A 1 48.06 -60.17 -19.84
N ASN A 2 47.80 -59.26 -18.91
CA ASN A 2 47.08 -57.98 -19.00
C ASN A 2 46.53 -57.72 -17.60
N ASP A 3 47.43 -57.22 -16.76
CA ASP A 3 47.13 -56.61 -15.47
C ASP A 3 47.36 -55.11 -15.74
N GLU A 4 46.29 -54.40 -16.07
CA GLU A 4 46.36 -52.95 -16.27
C GLU A 4 46.13 -52.25 -14.93
N VAL A 5 47.13 -51.45 -14.61
CA VAL A 5 47.37 -50.72 -13.38
C VAL A 5 46.32 -49.64 -13.23
N ALA A 6 45.58 -49.68 -12.12
CA ALA A 6 44.78 -48.55 -11.65
C ALA A 6 45.73 -47.40 -11.28
N ALA A 7 45.77 -46.36 -12.11
CA ALA A 7 46.37 -45.09 -11.75
C ALA A 7 45.43 -44.38 -10.78
N THR A 8 45.86 -44.29 -9.53
CA THR A 8 45.28 -43.38 -8.55
C THR A 8 45.63 -41.95 -8.98
N ASP A 9 44.61 -41.20 -9.41
CA ASP A 9 44.70 -39.76 -9.58
C ASP A 9 44.81 -39.12 -8.19
N THR A 10 46.03 -38.70 -7.86
CA THR A 10 46.34 -37.85 -6.72
C THR A 10 46.42 -36.41 -7.23
N THR A 11 45.30 -35.71 -7.19
CA THR A 11 45.27 -34.25 -7.06
C THR A 11 44.60 -33.92 -5.73
N ASP A 12 45.47 -33.79 -4.73
CA ASP A 12 45.26 -33.02 -3.52
C ASP A 12 44.71 -31.63 -3.88
N SER A 13 43.45 -31.39 -3.53
CA SER A 13 42.84 -30.08 -3.39
C SER A 13 42.02 -30.12 -2.10
N THR A 14 42.68 -29.82 -1.00
CA THR A 14 42.04 -29.50 0.28
C THR A 14 41.72 -28.00 0.35
N GLU A 15 41.36 -27.37 -0.76
CA GLU A 15 40.62 -26.11 -0.71
C GLU A 15 39.16 -26.50 -0.48
N GLY A 16 38.63 -26.13 0.70
CA GLY A 16 37.20 -26.26 0.96
C GLY A 16 36.42 -25.44 -0.06
N ASP A 17 35.15 -25.79 -0.27
CA ASP A 17 34.25 -24.93 -1.03
C ASP A 17 34.33 -23.50 -0.44
N PRO A 18 34.36 -22.44 -1.27
CA PRO A 18 34.42 -21.05 -0.78
C PRO A 18 33.34 -20.79 0.27
N VAL A 19 33.71 -20.25 1.43
CA VAL A 19 32.79 -19.96 2.54
C VAL A 19 32.92 -18.51 2.96
N CYS A 20 31.88 -17.74 2.67
CA CYS A 20 31.80 -16.36 3.12
C CYS A 20 31.79 -16.24 4.65
N GLY A 21 32.62 -15.34 5.16
CA GLY A 21 32.78 -15.02 6.58
C GLY A 21 33.82 -15.90 7.30
N ASP A 22 34.65 -16.65 6.57
CA ASP A 22 35.72 -17.47 7.15
C ASP A 22 37.04 -16.71 7.38
N GLY A 23 37.09 -15.45 6.94
CA GLY A 23 38.18 -14.50 7.05
C GLY A 23 39.19 -14.58 5.90
N VAL A 24 38.94 -15.36 4.85
CA VAL A 24 39.86 -15.56 3.72
C VAL A 24 39.09 -15.51 2.40
N ARG A 25 39.39 -14.53 1.55
CA ARG A 25 38.77 -14.44 0.21
C ARG A 25 39.09 -15.65 -0.65
N GLN A 26 38.05 -16.35 -1.12
CA GLN A 26 38.11 -17.56 -1.92
C GLN A 26 37.10 -17.51 -3.08
N GLY A 27 37.38 -18.20 -4.18
CA GLY A 27 36.47 -18.26 -5.33
C GLY A 27 36.16 -16.86 -5.89
N ASP A 28 34.87 -16.54 -5.95
CA ASP A 28 34.32 -15.29 -6.51
C ASP A 28 33.97 -14.23 -5.44
N GLU A 29 34.42 -14.42 -4.18
CA GLU A 29 34.23 -13.46 -3.10
C GLU A 29 34.97 -12.14 -3.39
N ALA A 30 34.24 -11.02 -3.34
CA ALA A 30 34.86 -9.70 -3.48
C ALA A 30 35.69 -9.34 -2.24
N CYS A 31 35.19 -9.72 -1.06
CA CYS A 31 35.81 -9.58 0.24
C CYS A 31 35.40 -10.72 1.18
N ASP A 32 36.12 -10.90 2.30
CA ASP A 32 35.68 -11.77 3.39
C ASP A 32 36.05 -11.16 4.75
N GLY A 33 35.03 -10.78 5.53
CA GLY A 33 35.19 -10.20 6.85
C GLY A 33 36.11 -8.97 6.85
N SER A 34 37.35 -9.15 7.29
CA SER A 34 38.37 -8.07 7.27
C SER A 34 39.34 -8.13 6.08
N ASP A 35 39.35 -9.22 5.33
CA ASP A 35 40.10 -9.33 4.08
C ASP A 35 39.31 -8.63 2.96
N LEU A 36 39.55 -7.32 2.80
CA LEU A 36 38.97 -6.51 1.73
C LEU A 36 39.79 -6.56 0.43
N GLY A 37 40.80 -7.43 0.36
CA GLY A 37 41.67 -7.50 -0.82
C GLY A 37 42.49 -6.26 -1.13
N GLY A 38 42.74 -5.43 -0.11
CA GLY A 38 43.40 -4.15 -0.25
C GLY A 38 42.53 -3.05 -0.88
N GLN A 39 41.23 -3.31 -1.08
CA GLN A 39 40.28 -2.29 -1.49
C GLN A 39 40.06 -1.26 -0.38
N SER A 40 39.66 -0.07 -0.81
CA SER A 40 39.25 1.05 0.03
C SER A 40 38.09 1.74 -0.66
N CYS A 41 37.38 2.62 0.04
CA CYS A 41 36.31 3.41 -0.55
C CYS A 41 36.75 4.05 -1.87
N GLN A 42 37.91 4.74 -1.89
CA GLN A 42 38.43 5.38 -3.11
C GLN A 42 38.90 4.38 -4.19
N GLY A 43 39.16 3.12 -3.81
CA GLY A 43 39.48 2.04 -4.74
C GLY A 43 38.24 1.49 -5.46
N LEU A 44 37.08 1.49 -4.79
CA LEU A 44 35.82 1.07 -5.38
C LEU A 44 35.22 2.12 -6.32
N ASN A 45 35.19 3.36 -5.86
CA ASN A 45 34.67 4.48 -6.64
C ASN A 45 35.48 5.76 -6.31
N PRO A 46 36.06 6.45 -7.31
CA PRO A 46 36.83 7.67 -7.11
C PRO A 46 36.00 8.85 -6.57
N GLY A 47 34.67 8.76 -6.60
CA GLY A 47 33.74 9.72 -5.99
C GLY A 47 33.75 9.69 -4.46
N PHE A 48 34.23 8.62 -3.84
CA PHE A 48 34.44 8.60 -2.39
C PHE A 48 35.65 9.45 -1.99
N SER A 49 35.47 10.28 -0.96
CA SER A 49 36.51 11.11 -0.35
C SER A 49 37.28 10.39 0.78
N GLY A 50 36.72 9.30 1.33
CA GLY A 50 37.28 8.55 2.45
C GLY A 50 36.27 7.58 3.07
N GLY A 51 36.41 7.33 4.38
CA GLY A 51 35.53 6.47 5.15
C GLY A 51 36.12 5.10 5.45
N THR A 52 35.27 4.18 5.92
CA THR A 52 35.63 2.79 6.22
C THR A 52 34.85 1.87 5.30
N LEU A 53 35.57 1.11 4.48
CA LEU A 53 34.98 0.05 3.69
C LEU A 53 34.81 -1.21 4.56
N ALA A 54 33.68 -1.89 4.42
CA ALA A 54 33.39 -3.15 5.09
C ALA A 54 33.11 -4.27 4.07
N CYS A 55 32.93 -5.48 4.60
CA CYS A 55 32.47 -6.64 3.84
C CYS A 55 31.13 -7.09 4.39
N SER A 56 30.15 -7.31 3.51
CA SER A 56 28.83 -7.82 3.88
C SER A 56 28.87 -9.31 4.22
N ASP A 57 27.80 -9.82 4.83
CA ASP A 57 27.61 -11.26 5.09
C ASP A 57 27.42 -12.09 3.79
N SER A 58 27.29 -11.41 2.65
CA SER A 58 27.24 -11.98 1.30
C SER A 58 28.57 -11.85 0.54
N CYS A 59 29.65 -11.46 1.22
CA CYS A 59 31.00 -11.32 0.65
C CYS A 59 31.09 -10.34 -0.52
N SER A 60 30.24 -9.31 -0.44
CA SER A 60 30.26 -8.13 -1.29
C SER A 60 30.76 -6.92 -0.49
N PHE A 61 31.31 -5.93 -1.19
CA PHE A 61 31.77 -4.71 -0.53
C PHE A 61 30.59 -3.89 0.03
N ASP A 62 30.61 -3.63 1.33
CA ASP A 62 29.68 -2.71 2.00
C ASP A 62 30.35 -1.33 2.11
N ASP A 63 29.84 -0.38 1.32
CA ASP A 63 30.33 0.98 1.25
C ASP A 63 29.49 1.98 2.06
N SER A 64 28.57 1.53 2.91
CA SER A 64 27.75 2.38 3.78
C SER A 64 28.60 3.23 4.75
N GLY A 65 29.81 2.76 5.07
CA GLY A 65 30.80 3.48 5.87
C GLY A 65 31.70 4.44 5.07
N CYS A 66 31.56 4.50 3.74
CA CYS A 66 32.32 5.38 2.87
C CYS A 66 31.76 6.82 2.90
N THR A 67 32.64 7.81 2.78
CA THR A 67 32.27 9.23 2.83
C THR A 67 32.49 9.91 1.49
N ILE A 68 31.52 10.68 1.02
CA ILE A 68 31.62 11.50 -0.21
C ILE A 68 31.86 12.98 0.11
N ASP A 69 32.49 13.71 -0.81
CA ASP A 69 32.46 15.18 -0.77
C ASP A 69 31.04 15.64 -1.13
N PRO A 70 30.35 16.44 -0.30
CA PRO A 70 29.01 16.94 -0.59
C PRO A 70 28.88 17.70 -1.92
N GLY A 71 29.99 18.19 -2.48
CA GLY A 71 30.03 18.87 -3.78
C GLY A 71 30.46 18.00 -4.96
N ALA A 72 30.60 16.67 -4.78
CA ALA A 72 31.02 15.75 -5.83
C ALA A 72 29.84 14.89 -6.35
N PRO A 73 29.88 14.46 -7.62
CA PRO A 73 28.98 13.42 -8.12
C PRO A 73 29.36 12.04 -7.56
N LEU A 74 28.39 11.13 -7.46
CA LEU A 74 28.60 9.72 -7.15
C LEU A 74 27.68 8.89 -8.05
N LEU A 75 28.21 8.43 -9.19
CA LEU A 75 27.47 7.56 -10.10
C LEU A 75 27.47 6.13 -9.62
N ARG A 76 26.28 5.52 -9.63
CA ARG A 76 26.01 4.17 -9.15
C ARG A 76 25.13 3.42 -10.13
N LEU A 77 25.34 2.12 -10.25
CA LEU A 77 24.31 1.22 -10.79
C LEU A 77 23.20 1.13 -9.74
N ASN A 78 21.94 1.26 -10.15
CA ASN A 78 20.82 1.40 -9.23
C ASN A 78 19.79 0.29 -9.34
N GLU A 79 19.45 -0.12 -10.56
CA GLU A 79 18.39 -1.09 -10.82
C GLU A 79 18.70 -1.84 -12.12
N VAL A 80 18.48 -3.15 -12.16
CA VAL A 80 18.66 -3.97 -13.37
C VAL A 80 17.57 -5.04 -13.51
N THR A 81 17.15 -5.32 -14.73
CA THR A 81 16.36 -6.51 -15.08
C THR A 81 17.01 -7.27 -16.22
N SER A 82 16.92 -8.60 -16.22
CA SER A 82 17.39 -9.50 -17.27
C SER A 82 16.25 -10.13 -18.09
N ASP A 83 15.02 -9.61 -17.94
CA ASP A 83 13.86 -10.03 -18.73
C ASP A 83 13.06 -8.80 -19.22
N THR A 84 11.95 -9.07 -19.91
CA THR A 84 11.03 -8.06 -20.42
C THR A 84 10.29 -7.36 -19.29
N VAL A 85 10.38 -6.04 -19.23
CA VAL A 85 9.59 -5.24 -18.28
C VAL A 85 8.09 -5.35 -18.61
N ALA A 86 7.30 -5.75 -17.61
CA ALA A 86 5.89 -6.05 -17.79
C ALA A 86 4.99 -4.82 -18.05
N ALA A 87 5.31 -3.67 -17.44
CA ALA A 87 4.46 -2.48 -17.46
C ALA A 87 5.27 -1.18 -17.27
N GLY A 88 4.63 -0.02 -17.49
CA GLY A 88 5.24 1.30 -17.33
C GLY A 88 5.90 1.85 -18.58
N ASP A 89 6.67 2.94 -18.42
CA ASP A 89 7.32 3.65 -19.53
C ASP A 89 8.39 2.81 -20.24
N TYR A 90 8.90 1.77 -19.57
CA TYR A 90 9.88 0.83 -20.10
C TYR A 90 9.27 -0.54 -20.47
N ALA A 91 7.94 -0.65 -20.51
CA ALA A 91 7.26 -1.90 -20.87
C ALA A 91 7.75 -2.42 -22.23
N ASN A 92 7.94 -3.74 -22.32
CA ASN A 92 8.41 -4.47 -23.50
C ASN A 92 9.90 -4.29 -23.84
N TYR A 93 10.67 -3.51 -23.08
CA TYR A 93 12.12 -3.55 -23.20
C TYR A 93 12.70 -4.70 -22.40
N GLU A 94 13.72 -5.35 -22.96
CA GLU A 94 14.50 -6.39 -22.32
C GLU A 94 15.82 -5.79 -21.81
N ASP A 95 16.44 -6.42 -20.82
CA ASP A 95 17.76 -6.04 -20.31
C ASP A 95 17.85 -4.54 -20.00
N VAL A 96 17.10 -4.09 -18.99
CA VAL A 96 17.06 -2.67 -18.58
C VAL A 96 18.04 -2.45 -17.44
N VAL A 97 18.84 -1.39 -17.53
CA VAL A 97 19.82 -0.97 -16.53
C VAL A 97 19.59 0.49 -16.20
N GLU A 98 19.54 0.81 -14.92
CA GLU A 98 19.43 2.16 -14.41
C GLU A 98 20.69 2.58 -13.65
N LEU A 99 21.08 3.84 -13.88
CA LEU A 99 22.10 4.54 -13.12
C LEU A 99 21.44 5.61 -12.25
N PHE A 100 22.01 5.82 -11.07
CA PHE A 100 21.60 6.89 -10.15
C PHE A 100 22.81 7.74 -9.75
N ASN A 101 22.60 9.04 -9.59
CA ASN A 101 23.61 9.94 -9.02
C ASN A 101 23.31 10.20 -7.54
N ALA A 102 23.99 9.45 -6.66
CA ALA A 102 23.92 9.60 -5.20
C ALA A 102 24.74 10.79 -4.67
N GLY A 103 25.43 11.53 -5.55
CA GLY A 103 26.25 12.69 -5.20
C GLY A 103 25.47 14.00 -5.18
N GLY A 104 26.12 15.05 -4.65
CA GLY A 104 25.53 16.39 -4.54
C GLY A 104 25.80 17.32 -5.74
N ALA A 105 26.49 16.84 -6.79
CA ALA A 105 26.78 17.61 -8.00
C ALA A 105 26.43 16.83 -9.28
N ILE A 106 26.31 17.55 -10.39
CA ILE A 106 26.07 16.98 -11.72
C ILE A 106 27.23 16.05 -12.09
N ALA A 107 26.90 14.82 -12.48
CA ALA A 107 27.83 13.86 -13.05
C ALA A 107 27.90 14.03 -14.57
N ASP A 108 29.11 14.06 -15.13
CA ASP A 108 29.34 14.00 -16.58
C ASP A 108 29.65 12.55 -16.98
N LEU A 109 28.78 11.96 -17.79
CA LEU A 109 28.92 10.59 -18.28
C LEU A 109 29.56 10.53 -19.67
N SER A 110 29.96 11.66 -20.27
CA SER A 110 30.56 11.68 -21.61
C SER A 110 31.73 10.71 -21.74
N GLY A 111 31.59 9.67 -22.55
CA GLY A 111 32.60 8.64 -22.76
C GLY A 111 32.72 7.59 -21.65
N ALA A 112 31.89 7.64 -20.61
CA ALA A 112 31.77 6.55 -19.64
C ALA A 112 31.33 5.25 -20.35
N LYS A 113 31.57 4.10 -19.71
CA LYS A 113 31.39 2.78 -20.32
C LYS A 113 30.62 1.84 -19.40
N LEU A 114 29.69 1.09 -19.95
CA LEU A 114 28.90 0.05 -19.28
C LEU A 114 29.07 -1.28 -20.04
N SER A 115 29.36 -2.37 -19.34
CA SER A 115 29.55 -3.70 -19.94
C SER A 115 29.32 -4.84 -18.95
N ASP A 116 28.77 -5.95 -19.44
CA ASP A 116 28.69 -7.28 -18.81
C ASP A 116 29.98 -8.12 -19.04
N ASP A 117 30.90 -7.62 -19.88
CA ASP A 117 32.14 -8.29 -20.26
C ASP A 117 33.34 -7.65 -19.54
N PRO A 118 34.12 -8.40 -18.75
CA PRO A 118 35.28 -7.84 -18.03
C PRO A 118 36.37 -7.29 -18.96
N ASP A 119 36.43 -7.73 -20.21
CA ASP A 119 37.40 -7.26 -21.21
C ASP A 119 36.98 -5.95 -21.89
N PHE A 120 35.74 -5.49 -21.69
CA PHE A 120 35.19 -4.28 -22.32
C PHE A 120 35.43 -4.25 -23.83
N ALA A 121 35.18 -5.38 -24.51
CA ALA A 121 35.24 -5.46 -25.96
C ALA A 121 34.28 -4.43 -26.60
N ALA A 122 34.70 -3.81 -27.72
CA ALA A 122 33.97 -2.67 -28.29
C ALA A 122 32.54 -3.01 -28.74
N ASP A 123 32.27 -4.27 -29.10
CA ASP A 123 30.96 -4.81 -29.47
C ASP A 123 30.13 -5.29 -28.27
N LYS A 124 30.69 -5.24 -27.05
CA LYS A 124 30.08 -5.59 -25.77
C LYS A 124 30.05 -4.43 -24.78
N THR A 125 30.37 -3.22 -25.24
CA THR A 125 30.48 -2.04 -24.38
C THR A 125 29.57 -0.94 -24.88
N TYR A 126 28.65 -0.50 -24.02
CA TYR A 126 27.93 0.75 -24.25
C TYR A 126 28.81 1.92 -23.84
N THR A 127 29.01 2.89 -24.73
CA THR A 127 29.73 4.13 -24.43
C THR A 127 28.75 5.30 -24.43
N PHE A 128 28.65 6.00 -23.31
CA PHE A 128 27.74 7.14 -23.15
C PHE A 128 28.14 8.30 -24.09
N PRO A 129 27.19 8.87 -24.85
CA PRO A 129 27.48 9.96 -25.78
C PRO A 129 28.03 11.23 -25.12
N ASP A 130 28.78 12.03 -25.89
CA ASP A 130 29.25 13.35 -25.47
C ASP A 130 28.08 14.25 -25.04
N GLY A 131 28.23 14.89 -23.88
CA GLY A 131 27.22 15.77 -23.29
C GLY A 131 26.17 15.07 -22.43
N THR A 132 26.30 13.76 -22.20
CA THR A 132 25.42 13.03 -21.27
C THR A 132 25.73 13.47 -19.84
N THR A 133 24.74 14.00 -19.14
CA THR A 133 24.89 14.46 -17.75
C THR A 133 23.75 13.94 -16.89
N LEU A 134 24.03 13.68 -15.62
CA LEU A 134 23.04 13.26 -14.63
C LEU A 134 23.11 14.14 -13.38
N GLY A 135 22.03 14.86 -13.08
CA GLY A 135 21.93 15.73 -11.92
C GLY A 135 21.90 14.96 -10.60
N PRO A 136 22.09 15.65 -9.46
CA PRO A 136 21.96 15.04 -8.13
C PRO A 136 20.58 14.40 -7.93
N GLY A 137 20.55 13.12 -7.53
CA GLY A 137 19.31 12.39 -7.30
C GLY A 137 18.51 12.04 -8.56
N GLU A 138 19.07 12.25 -9.75
CA GLU A 138 18.44 11.86 -11.01
C GLU A 138 18.82 10.42 -11.40
N HIS A 139 17.92 9.81 -12.18
CA HIS A 139 18.05 8.46 -12.73
C HIS A 139 18.27 8.50 -14.25
N LEU A 140 19.07 7.57 -14.77
CA LEU A 140 19.30 7.39 -16.21
C LEU A 140 19.12 5.92 -16.57
N VAL A 141 18.15 5.64 -17.43
CA VAL A 141 17.83 4.28 -17.86
C VAL A 141 18.40 4.01 -19.25
N VAL A 142 19.10 2.89 -19.39
CA VAL A 142 19.59 2.35 -20.66
C VAL A 142 19.08 0.92 -20.80
N TYR A 143 18.66 0.55 -21.99
CA TYR A 143 18.01 -0.74 -22.21
C TYR A 143 18.45 -1.35 -23.54
N LYS A 144 18.30 -2.66 -23.65
CA LYS A 144 18.38 -3.35 -24.92
C LYS A 144 17.01 -3.33 -25.58
N ASP A 145 17.02 -3.40 -26.90
CA ASP A 145 15.83 -3.39 -27.72
C ASP A 145 15.82 -4.64 -28.60
N ASP A 146 14.64 -5.21 -28.80
CA ASP A 146 14.38 -6.46 -29.51
C ASP A 146 14.43 -6.30 -31.04
N GLY A 147 14.70 -5.09 -31.53
CA GLY A 147 14.84 -4.79 -32.96
C GLY A 147 14.03 -3.60 -33.45
N SER A 148 13.44 -2.79 -32.56
CA SER A 148 12.74 -1.55 -32.93
C SER A 148 13.68 -0.40 -33.37
N GLY A 149 14.98 -0.52 -33.10
CA GLY A 149 16.04 0.42 -33.48
C GLY A 149 16.25 1.58 -32.51
N THR A 150 15.76 1.48 -31.27
CA THR A 150 15.81 2.53 -30.24
C THR A 150 16.64 2.17 -29.00
N GLY A 151 16.94 0.88 -28.77
CA GLY A 151 17.76 0.45 -27.64
C GLY A 151 19.23 0.78 -27.79
N LEU A 152 19.90 0.86 -26.64
CA LEU A 152 21.24 1.40 -26.49
C LEU A 152 22.28 0.33 -26.15
N LEU A 153 21.90 -0.73 -25.43
CA LEU A 153 22.83 -1.76 -24.98
C LEU A 153 23.25 -2.73 -26.10
N PRO A 154 24.56 -2.94 -26.33
CA PRO A 154 25.06 -3.90 -27.32
C PRO A 154 25.20 -5.34 -26.76
N PHE A 155 24.80 -5.56 -25.51
CA PHE A 155 24.84 -6.83 -24.79
C PHE A 155 23.47 -7.10 -24.15
N GLY A 156 23.29 -8.28 -23.57
CA GLY A 156 22.10 -8.63 -22.80
C GLY A 156 22.51 -9.33 -21.51
N LEU A 157 21.64 -9.33 -20.52
CA LEU A 157 21.94 -9.85 -19.20
C LEU A 157 21.48 -11.32 -19.09
N LYS A 158 22.24 -12.13 -18.35
CA LYS A 158 21.91 -13.54 -18.11
C LYS A 158 20.83 -13.66 -17.04
N SER A 159 19.87 -14.55 -17.27
CA SER A 159 18.88 -14.96 -16.27
C SER A 159 19.18 -16.32 -15.66
N ASP A 160 19.98 -17.17 -16.31
CA ASP A 160 20.24 -18.57 -15.93
C ASP A 160 21.63 -18.82 -15.33
N GLY A 161 22.38 -17.77 -15.01
CA GLY A 161 23.68 -17.85 -14.36
C GLY A 161 24.11 -16.49 -13.79
N ASP A 162 25.06 -16.53 -12.86
CA ASP A 162 25.60 -15.32 -12.27
C ASP A 162 26.32 -14.46 -13.34
N GLU A 163 26.17 -13.15 -13.23
CA GLU A 163 26.77 -12.20 -14.15
C GLU A 163 27.23 -10.93 -13.43
N THR A 164 28.27 -10.28 -13.95
CA THR A 164 28.79 -9.04 -13.38
C THR A 164 28.62 -7.89 -14.36
N LEU A 165 27.86 -6.88 -13.97
CA LEU A 165 27.72 -5.64 -14.73
C LEU A 165 28.65 -4.58 -14.15
N THR A 166 29.41 -3.91 -15.03
CA THR A 166 30.47 -2.98 -14.62
C THR A 166 30.31 -1.62 -15.28
N LEU A 167 30.37 -0.55 -14.47
CA LEU A 167 30.37 0.84 -14.89
C LEU A 167 31.78 1.45 -14.71
N ARG A 168 32.34 2.01 -15.78
CA ARG A 168 33.64 2.71 -15.78
C ARG A 168 33.51 4.15 -16.28
N GLY A 169 34.38 5.02 -15.76
CA GLY A 169 34.54 6.39 -16.24
C GLY A 169 35.19 6.45 -17.63
N ALA A 170 35.22 7.64 -18.22
CA ALA A 170 35.85 7.87 -19.53
C ALA A 170 37.37 7.61 -19.54
N ASP A 171 38.01 7.68 -18.37
CA ASP A 171 39.42 7.38 -18.12
C ASP A 171 39.66 5.92 -17.71
N ASP A 172 38.66 5.05 -17.85
CA ASP A 172 38.65 3.64 -17.45
C ASP A 172 38.75 3.40 -15.93
N SER A 173 38.58 4.43 -15.09
CA SER A 173 38.43 4.25 -13.65
C SER A 173 37.15 3.46 -13.33
N MET A 174 37.22 2.57 -12.33
CA MET A 174 36.05 1.87 -11.83
C MET A 174 35.11 2.88 -11.15
N LEU A 175 33.82 2.86 -11.51
CA LEU A 175 32.80 3.66 -10.83
C LEU A 175 31.89 2.77 -9.99
N ASP A 176 31.32 1.72 -10.58
CA ASP A 176 30.49 0.79 -9.82
C ASP A 176 30.48 -0.59 -10.48
N GLN A 177 30.13 -1.61 -9.72
CA GLN A 177 30.00 -2.98 -10.18
C GLN A 177 28.94 -3.70 -9.36
N VAL A 178 28.17 -4.56 -10.02
CA VAL A 178 27.18 -5.43 -9.38
C VAL A 178 27.35 -6.85 -9.86
N LEU A 179 27.35 -7.80 -8.92
CA LEU A 179 27.08 -9.20 -9.18
C LEU A 179 25.56 -9.37 -9.20
N ILE A 180 25.05 -9.91 -10.29
CA ILE A 180 23.65 -10.26 -10.51
C ILE A 180 23.59 -11.79 -10.38
N PRO A 181 23.07 -12.33 -9.27
CA PRO A 181 22.94 -13.76 -9.13
C PRO A 181 21.87 -14.32 -10.08
N ALA A 182 22.02 -15.58 -10.47
CA ALA A 182 21.08 -16.25 -11.36
C ALA A 182 19.61 -16.08 -10.90
N GLY A 183 18.75 -15.64 -11.81
CA GLY A 183 17.31 -15.46 -11.58
C GLY A 183 16.90 -14.18 -10.83
N GLN A 184 17.81 -13.52 -10.09
CA GLN A 184 17.46 -12.41 -9.20
C GLN A 184 17.01 -11.14 -9.95
N ALA A 185 17.50 -10.95 -11.17
CA ALA A 185 17.09 -9.83 -12.01
C ALA A 185 15.94 -10.18 -12.99
N THR A 186 15.25 -11.32 -12.85
CA THR A 186 14.16 -11.67 -13.79
C THR A 186 12.95 -10.73 -13.67
N VAL A 187 12.74 -10.14 -12.49
CA VAL A 187 11.79 -9.03 -12.29
C VAL A 187 12.58 -7.73 -12.22
N SER A 188 13.25 -7.46 -11.11
CA SER A 188 14.24 -6.40 -10.98
C SER A 188 15.18 -6.69 -9.79
N TRP A 189 16.43 -6.28 -9.92
CA TRP A 189 17.46 -6.35 -8.89
C TRP A 189 17.95 -4.94 -8.61
N CYS A 190 17.83 -4.47 -7.38
CA CYS A 190 17.80 -3.04 -7.06
C CYS A 190 18.64 -2.70 -5.84
N ARG A 191 19.29 -1.53 -5.83
CA ARG A 191 19.91 -0.97 -4.63
C ARG A 191 18.89 -0.30 -3.73
N LEU A 192 18.83 -0.68 -2.46
CA LEU A 192 17.83 -0.17 -1.52
C LEU A 192 18.47 0.26 -0.19
N PRO A 193 18.60 1.57 0.09
CA PRO A 193 18.16 2.73 -0.69
C PRO A 193 18.96 3.00 -1.98
N ASP A 194 18.42 3.84 -2.87
CA ASP A 194 19.08 4.24 -4.12
C ASP A 194 20.56 4.60 -3.92
N GLY A 195 21.41 4.02 -4.78
CA GLY A 195 22.86 4.29 -4.86
C GLY A 195 23.69 4.06 -3.58
N THR A 196 23.11 3.58 -2.49
CA THR A 196 23.81 3.41 -1.19
C THR A 196 23.48 2.12 -0.48
N GLY A 197 22.35 1.52 -0.80
CA GLY A 197 21.91 0.27 -0.22
C GLY A 197 22.50 -0.97 -0.87
N ASP A 198 22.28 -2.07 -0.16
CA ASP A 198 22.53 -3.42 -0.67
C ASP A 198 21.62 -3.70 -1.86
N TRP A 199 22.08 -4.64 -2.70
CA TRP A 199 21.26 -5.14 -3.78
C TRP A 199 20.27 -6.21 -3.27
N THR A 200 19.02 -6.08 -3.67
CA THR A 200 17.95 -7.05 -3.37
C THR A 200 16.95 -7.09 -4.53
N GLN A 201 16.16 -8.15 -4.61
CA GLN A 201 15.06 -8.22 -5.56
C GLN A 201 14.04 -7.14 -5.19
N CYS A 202 13.49 -6.45 -6.19
CA CYS A 202 12.47 -5.45 -5.98
C CYS A 202 11.49 -5.35 -7.15
N ALA A 203 10.40 -4.61 -6.95
CA ALA A 203 9.48 -4.25 -8.02
C ALA A 203 10.14 -3.24 -8.97
N PRO A 204 9.94 -3.34 -10.31
CA PRO A 204 10.63 -2.45 -11.23
C PRO A 204 10.25 -0.96 -11.03
N THR A 205 11.24 -0.09 -10.86
CA THR A 205 11.08 1.35 -10.57
C THR A 205 11.82 2.28 -11.54
N PHE A 206 12.26 1.76 -12.69
CA PHE A 206 13.00 2.50 -13.71
C PHE A 206 12.48 3.93 -13.96
N GLY A 207 13.36 4.91 -13.80
CA GLY A 207 13.11 6.34 -13.90
C GLY A 207 12.65 7.01 -12.58
N ALA A 208 12.57 6.26 -11.49
CA ALA A 208 12.15 6.72 -10.18
C ALA A 208 12.97 6.05 -9.07
N SER A 209 12.77 6.49 -7.82
CA SER A 209 13.49 5.89 -6.69
C SER A 209 13.02 4.47 -6.39
N ASN A 210 13.99 3.60 -6.10
CA ASN A 210 13.71 2.23 -5.67
C ASN A 210 12.97 2.29 -4.34
N SER A 211 11.76 1.77 -4.34
CA SER A 211 11.03 1.39 -3.13
C SER A 211 11.22 -0.10 -2.92
N GLY A 212 11.40 -0.55 -1.68
CA GLY A 212 11.52 -1.96 -1.37
C GLY A 212 10.25 -2.68 -1.79
N GLY A 213 10.25 -3.23 -2.99
CA GLY A 213 9.23 -4.16 -3.45
C GLY A 213 9.57 -5.50 -2.84
N GLY A 214 8.98 -5.79 -1.68
CA GLY A 214 8.78 -7.17 -1.27
C GLY A 214 7.94 -7.81 -2.37
N ASP A 215 8.59 -8.60 -3.21
CA ASP A 215 7.96 -9.45 -4.22
C ASP A 215 7.38 -10.71 -3.58
N ASP A 216 6.89 -10.60 -2.34
CA ASP A 216 6.01 -11.59 -1.74
C ASP A 216 4.55 -11.16 -1.89
N CYS A 217 4.26 -9.86 -2.07
CA CYS A 217 2.87 -9.43 -2.05
C CYS A 217 1.98 -9.99 -3.17
N GLY A 218 0.98 -10.77 -2.77
CA GLY A 218 0.04 -11.49 -3.65
C GLY A 218 0.52 -12.90 -3.99
N ASN A 219 1.51 -13.45 -3.30
CA ASN A 219 1.99 -14.83 -3.48
C ASN A 219 1.11 -15.86 -2.74
N GLY A 220 0.16 -15.39 -1.92
CA GLY A 220 -0.76 -16.18 -1.10
C GLY A 220 -0.19 -16.65 0.23
N THR A 221 0.93 -16.08 0.69
CA THR A 221 1.56 -16.36 1.98
C THR A 221 1.93 -15.07 2.69
N LEU A 222 1.62 -14.96 3.98
CA LEU A 222 1.98 -13.80 4.78
C LEU A 222 3.45 -13.87 5.21
N ASP A 223 4.29 -13.02 4.60
CA ASP A 223 5.73 -12.97 4.80
C ASP A 223 6.16 -11.87 5.78
N ALA A 224 7.42 -11.94 6.23
CA ALA A 224 7.94 -11.04 7.26
C ALA A 224 8.08 -9.60 6.73
N GLY A 225 7.15 -8.72 7.11
CA GLY A 225 7.13 -7.32 6.68
C GLY A 225 5.80 -6.89 6.04
N GLU A 226 4.89 -7.83 5.81
CA GLU A 226 3.57 -7.61 5.24
C GLU A 226 2.51 -7.43 6.34
N GLU A 227 1.48 -6.63 6.05
CA GLU A 227 0.27 -6.57 6.88
C GLU A 227 -0.79 -7.58 6.40
N CYS A 228 -0.79 -7.91 5.11
CA CYS A 228 -1.67 -8.87 4.43
C CYS A 228 -1.00 -9.35 3.14
N ASP A 229 -1.47 -10.44 2.53
CA ASP A 229 -1.07 -10.92 1.20
C ASP A 229 -2.27 -11.43 0.40
N GLY A 230 -2.73 -10.66 -0.59
CA GLY A 230 -3.88 -11.06 -1.41
C GLY A 230 -5.13 -11.35 -0.55
N ASP A 231 -5.51 -12.64 -0.46
CA ASP A 231 -6.63 -13.12 0.37
C ASP A 231 -6.20 -13.55 1.79
N GLU A 232 -4.91 -13.65 2.07
CA GLU A 232 -4.34 -13.95 3.38
C GLU A 232 -4.22 -12.65 4.21
N LEU A 233 -5.26 -12.33 4.98
CA LEU A 233 -5.40 -11.07 5.71
C LEU A 233 -4.92 -11.13 7.17
N ASP A 234 -4.08 -12.11 7.53
CA ASP A 234 -3.66 -12.39 8.92
C ASP A 234 -4.85 -12.61 9.88
N GLY A 235 -5.97 -13.09 9.34
CA GLY A 235 -7.23 -13.26 10.07
C GLY A 235 -7.92 -11.96 10.48
N GLN A 236 -7.48 -10.80 9.98
CA GLN A 236 -8.14 -9.52 10.20
C GLN A 236 -9.41 -9.37 9.35
N SER A 237 -10.26 -8.48 9.79
CA SER A 237 -11.48 -8.04 9.11
C SER A 237 -11.63 -6.54 9.24
N CYS A 238 -12.53 -5.93 8.46
CA CYS A 238 -12.83 -4.51 8.59
C CYS A 238 -13.22 -4.12 10.03
N ALA A 239 -13.89 -5.01 10.77
CA ALA A 239 -14.32 -4.75 12.15
C ALA A 239 -13.17 -4.63 13.16
N ASP A 240 -11.95 -4.99 12.77
CA ASP A 240 -10.74 -4.85 13.59
C ASP A 240 -10.11 -3.44 13.48
N PHE A 241 -10.61 -2.60 12.58
CA PHE A 241 -10.15 -1.22 12.36
C PHE A 241 -11.16 -0.21 12.89
N ASP A 242 -10.66 0.81 13.60
CA ASP A 242 -11.51 1.87 14.16
C ASP A 242 -12.29 2.60 13.05
N GLY A 243 -13.61 2.72 13.24
CA GLY A 243 -14.49 3.40 12.30
C GLY A 243 -15.13 2.48 11.25
N TYR A 244 -14.94 1.16 11.35
CA TYR A 244 -15.54 0.19 10.45
C TYR A 244 -16.24 -0.93 11.22
N SER A 245 -17.41 -1.36 10.72
CA SER A 245 -18.21 -2.42 11.33
C SER A 245 -18.28 -3.71 10.51
N GLY A 246 -17.79 -3.67 9.27
CA GLY A 246 -17.90 -4.80 8.35
C GLY A 246 -17.47 -4.41 6.95
N GLY A 247 -17.93 -5.16 5.95
CA GLY A 247 -17.48 -5.02 4.57
C GLY A 247 -16.39 -6.03 4.22
N GLU A 248 -15.76 -5.82 3.07
CA GLU A 248 -14.71 -6.69 2.55
C GLU A 248 -13.36 -6.02 2.76
N LEU A 249 -12.54 -6.57 3.66
CA LEU A 249 -11.18 -6.09 3.87
C LEU A 249 -10.34 -6.59 2.69
N GLY A 250 -9.67 -5.69 1.99
CA GLY A 250 -8.77 -6.04 0.89
C GLY A 250 -7.30 -5.98 1.32
N CYS A 251 -6.44 -6.41 0.41
CA CYS A 251 -5.01 -6.21 0.50
C CYS A 251 -4.50 -5.45 -0.73
N THR A 252 -3.76 -4.36 -0.50
CA THR A 252 -3.17 -3.58 -1.59
C THR A 252 -1.98 -4.31 -2.22
N ALA A 253 -1.56 -3.92 -3.42
CA ALA A 253 -0.34 -4.43 -4.06
C ALA A 253 0.97 -4.08 -3.32
N ALA A 254 0.87 -3.30 -2.23
CA ALA A 254 1.98 -2.98 -1.34
C ALA A 254 1.88 -3.71 0.01
N CYS A 255 1.00 -4.72 0.13
CA CYS A 255 0.80 -5.55 1.32
C CYS A 255 0.43 -4.78 2.58
N SER A 256 -0.35 -3.72 2.37
CA SER A 256 -1.06 -2.98 3.40
C SER A 256 -2.56 -3.20 3.26
N PHE A 257 -3.30 -3.16 4.37
CA PHE A 257 -4.74 -3.34 4.36
C PHE A 257 -5.45 -2.28 3.50
N ASP A 258 -6.38 -2.73 2.65
CA ASP A 258 -7.27 -1.88 1.86
C ASP A 258 -8.64 -1.77 2.55
N LEU A 259 -8.91 -0.60 3.13
CA LEU A 259 -10.17 -0.29 3.80
C LEU A 259 -11.24 0.29 2.84
N GLY A 260 -10.94 0.42 1.55
CA GLY A 260 -11.83 1.08 0.57
C GLY A 260 -13.17 0.38 0.36
N ASN A 261 -13.26 -0.91 0.68
CA ASN A 261 -14.49 -1.70 0.63
C ASN A 261 -15.05 -2.03 2.03
N CYS A 262 -14.47 -1.45 3.08
CA CYS A 262 -15.00 -1.57 4.43
C CYS A 262 -16.23 -0.66 4.60
N ALA A 263 -17.24 -1.17 5.30
CA ALA A 263 -18.43 -0.43 5.69
C ALA A 263 -18.11 0.42 6.92
N GLU A 264 -18.12 1.74 6.72
CA GLU A 264 -17.93 2.73 7.77
C GLU A 264 -18.98 2.56 8.87
N ASP A 265 -18.57 2.82 10.09
CA ASP A 265 -19.43 2.91 11.26
C ASP A 265 -20.39 4.09 11.13
N ALA A 266 -21.68 3.81 11.25
CA ALA A 266 -22.71 4.83 11.20
C ALA A 266 -23.64 4.70 12.41
N ALA A 267 -23.99 5.83 13.01
CA ALA A 267 -25.25 5.96 13.72
C ALA A 267 -26.33 6.24 12.67
N LEU A 268 -27.23 5.28 12.43
CA LEU A 268 -28.29 5.39 11.43
C LEU A 268 -29.64 5.19 12.12
N VAL A 269 -30.04 6.21 12.88
CA VAL A 269 -31.33 6.20 13.58
C VAL A 269 -32.41 6.67 12.64
N VAL A 270 -33.50 5.92 12.59
CA VAL A 270 -34.62 6.15 11.68
C VAL A 270 -35.94 6.02 12.41
N VAL A 271 -36.98 6.67 11.89
CA VAL A 271 -38.36 6.36 12.29
C VAL A 271 -38.74 5.02 11.66
N ASN A 272 -39.06 4.04 12.50
CA ASN A 272 -39.26 2.65 12.10
C ASN A 272 -40.73 2.26 12.00
N GLU A 273 -41.54 2.76 12.92
CA GLU A 273 -42.96 2.43 13.03
C GLU A 273 -43.71 3.60 13.68
N LEU A 274 -44.95 3.86 13.25
CA LEU A 274 -45.84 4.82 13.91
C LEU A 274 -47.32 4.42 13.74
N THR A 275 -48.16 4.82 14.70
CA THR A 275 -49.61 4.60 14.63
C THR A 275 -50.39 5.91 14.80
N SER A 276 -51.48 6.03 14.04
CA SER A 276 -52.50 7.08 14.19
C SER A 276 -53.76 6.58 14.90
N SER A 277 -53.79 5.31 15.32
CA SER A 277 -54.94 4.70 15.96
C SER A 277 -54.66 4.35 17.43
N GLY A 278 -55.05 5.29 18.29
CA GLY A 278 -55.11 5.05 19.74
C GLY A 278 -54.07 5.85 20.51
N ALA A 279 -52.89 5.26 20.76
CA ALA A 279 -51.89 5.80 21.68
C ALA A 279 -50.84 6.72 21.00
N ASP A 280 -51.00 6.96 19.69
CA ASP A 280 -50.11 7.78 18.86
C ASP A 280 -48.63 7.40 19.02
N GLU A 281 -48.31 6.11 19.10
CA GLU A 281 -46.95 5.65 19.40
C GLU A 281 -46.02 5.78 18.18
N ILE A 282 -44.76 6.13 18.42
CA ILE A 282 -43.68 6.23 17.42
C ILE A 282 -42.51 5.37 17.88
N GLU A 283 -41.88 4.64 16.96
CA GLU A 283 -40.68 3.85 17.20
C GLU A 283 -39.50 4.41 16.42
N LEU A 284 -38.38 4.60 17.11
CA LEU A 284 -37.08 4.79 16.48
C LEU A 284 -36.31 3.47 16.45
N TYR A 285 -35.60 3.21 15.36
CA TYR A 285 -34.70 2.06 15.22
C TYR A 285 -33.30 2.55 14.85
N ASN A 286 -32.28 2.02 15.53
CA ASN A 286 -30.90 2.24 15.11
C ASN A 286 -30.49 1.13 14.12
N ALA A 287 -30.62 1.44 12.83
CA ALA A 287 -30.15 0.60 11.73
C ALA A 287 -28.63 0.65 11.55
N GLY A 288 -27.95 1.50 12.33
CA GLY A 288 -26.51 1.66 12.32
C GLY A 288 -25.77 0.65 13.19
N THR A 289 -24.45 0.76 13.18
CA THR A 289 -23.53 -0.16 13.88
C THR A 289 -22.93 0.44 15.14
N LEU A 290 -23.06 1.77 15.31
CA LEU A 290 -22.68 2.46 16.53
C LEU A 290 -23.89 2.75 17.42
N THR A 291 -23.65 2.81 18.72
CA THR A 291 -24.64 3.36 19.65
C THR A 291 -24.85 4.83 19.31
N ALA A 292 -26.08 5.20 18.96
CA ALA A 292 -26.44 6.59 18.71
C ALA A 292 -26.65 7.32 20.04
N ASP A 293 -26.03 8.48 20.19
CA ASP A 293 -26.34 9.42 21.27
C ASP A 293 -27.41 10.38 20.77
N LEU A 294 -28.61 10.27 21.33
CA LEU A 294 -29.77 11.09 20.98
C LEU A 294 -29.85 12.35 21.84
N SER A 295 -28.86 12.62 22.70
CA SER A 295 -28.88 13.80 23.57
C SER A 295 -29.08 15.07 22.75
N GLY A 296 -30.12 15.83 23.08
CA GLY A 296 -30.46 17.09 22.42
C GLY A 296 -31.14 16.96 21.06
N TRP A 297 -31.48 15.75 20.60
CA TRP A 297 -32.25 15.54 19.38
C TRP A 297 -33.70 15.98 19.57
N TYR A 298 -34.44 16.12 18.47
CA TYR A 298 -35.83 16.54 18.45
C TYR A 298 -36.69 15.54 17.65
N LEU A 299 -37.90 15.26 18.13
CA LEU A 299 -38.95 14.55 17.41
C LEU A 299 -40.21 15.41 17.37
N THR A 300 -40.77 15.62 16.18
CA THR A 300 -41.92 16.52 15.95
C THR A 300 -42.84 15.99 14.86
N ASP A 301 -44.09 16.42 14.84
CA ASP A 301 -45.05 16.22 13.76
C ASP A 301 -45.09 17.35 12.72
N ASP A 302 -44.06 18.22 12.72
CA ASP A 302 -43.94 19.31 11.75
C ASP A 302 -42.99 19.01 10.59
N LEU A 303 -43.26 19.65 9.44
CA LEU A 303 -42.43 19.56 8.24
C LEU A 303 -41.15 20.42 8.39
N ALA A 304 -39.99 19.77 8.52
CA ALA A 304 -38.71 20.48 8.47
C ALA A 304 -38.18 20.75 7.04
N PHE A 305 -38.64 20.03 6.01
CA PHE A 305 -38.26 20.30 4.62
C PHE A 305 -39.26 21.27 3.95
N GLY A 306 -38.79 22.47 3.61
CA GLY A 306 -39.51 23.39 2.71
C GLY A 306 -40.30 24.53 3.36
N ASP A 307 -40.23 24.68 4.69
CA ASP A 307 -40.55 25.92 5.39
C ASP A 307 -39.25 26.53 5.93
N ASP A 308 -38.81 27.65 5.36
CA ASP A 308 -37.52 28.31 5.66
C ASP A 308 -37.45 28.88 7.10
N ASN A 309 -38.43 28.59 7.97
CA ASN A 309 -38.63 29.28 9.24
C ASN A 309 -39.22 28.43 10.39
N TYR A 310 -39.29 27.09 10.26
CA TYR A 310 -39.59 26.22 11.40
C TYR A 310 -38.38 26.11 12.34
N ASP A 311 -38.59 26.38 13.63
CA ASP A 311 -37.58 26.33 14.69
C ASP A 311 -38.08 25.37 15.79
N PRO A 312 -37.68 24.08 15.74
CA PRO A 312 -38.11 23.10 16.73
C PRO A 312 -37.66 23.46 18.15
N GLY A 313 -36.55 24.19 18.33
CA GLY A 313 -36.13 24.66 19.65
C GLY A 313 -37.07 25.73 20.27
N ALA A 314 -37.97 26.29 19.46
CA ALA A 314 -39.02 27.21 19.89
C ALA A 314 -40.43 26.59 19.86
N ASP A 315 -40.54 25.35 19.39
CA ASP A 315 -41.79 24.60 19.36
C ASP A 315 -42.10 24.06 20.75
N ALA A 316 -43.35 24.21 21.18
CA ALA A 316 -43.82 23.70 22.47
C ALA A 316 -44.46 22.31 22.35
N GLU A 317 -44.67 21.83 21.13
CA GLU A 317 -45.31 20.56 20.80
C GLU A 317 -44.28 19.55 20.26
N GLU A 318 -43.02 19.64 20.66
CA GLU A 318 -41.93 18.72 20.29
C GLU A 318 -41.46 17.81 21.46
N LEU A 319 -40.78 16.70 21.14
CA LEU A 319 -39.99 15.92 22.12
C LEU A 319 -38.49 16.17 21.95
N HIS A 320 -37.91 16.81 22.96
CA HIS A 320 -36.47 17.05 23.04
C HIS A 320 -35.82 16.01 23.94
N PHE A 321 -34.95 15.20 23.37
CA PHE A 321 -34.28 14.11 24.07
C PHE A 321 -33.29 14.64 25.10
N ALA A 322 -33.44 14.20 26.35
CA ALA A 322 -32.55 14.60 27.44
C ALA A 322 -31.12 14.05 27.29
N ASP A 323 -30.17 14.67 27.98
CA ASP A 323 -28.78 14.20 28.03
C ASP A 323 -28.67 12.74 28.50
N GLY A 324 -27.88 11.95 27.77
CA GLY A 324 -27.58 10.55 28.06
C GLY A 324 -28.57 9.54 27.49
N VAL A 325 -29.55 9.97 26.67
CA VAL A 325 -30.40 9.05 25.91
C VAL A 325 -29.58 8.44 24.79
N THR A 326 -29.38 7.13 24.83
CA THR A 326 -28.62 6.40 23.80
C THR A 326 -29.42 5.26 23.22
N LEU A 327 -29.28 5.01 21.93
CA LEU A 327 -29.89 3.87 21.24
C LEU A 327 -28.82 2.93 20.70
N ALA A 328 -28.72 1.73 21.28
CA ALA A 328 -27.74 0.73 20.86
C ALA A 328 -28.03 0.23 19.42
N PRO A 329 -27.02 -0.28 18.69
CA PRO A 329 -27.21 -0.89 17.37
C PRO A 329 -28.29 -1.97 17.39
N GLY A 330 -29.21 -1.92 16.43
CA GLY A 330 -30.30 -2.87 16.31
C GLY A 330 -31.35 -2.80 17.44
N ALA A 331 -31.30 -1.79 18.30
CA ALA A 331 -32.30 -1.56 19.33
C ALA A 331 -33.41 -0.62 18.84
N TRP A 332 -34.58 -0.76 19.48
CA TRP A 332 -35.76 0.07 19.27
C TRP A 332 -36.00 0.98 20.47
N LEU A 333 -36.48 2.19 20.22
CA LEU A 333 -36.97 3.13 21.22
C LEU A 333 -38.43 3.46 20.90
N VAL A 334 -39.34 2.94 21.72
CA VAL A 334 -40.77 3.22 21.61
C VAL A 334 -41.10 4.47 22.42
N ILE A 335 -41.74 5.43 21.77
CA ILE A 335 -42.09 6.75 22.29
C ILE A 335 -43.61 6.85 22.21
N GLN A 336 -44.22 7.18 23.34
CA GLN A 336 -45.67 7.26 23.49
C GLN A 336 -46.12 8.71 23.51
N GLN A 337 -47.38 8.97 23.21
CA GLN A 337 -47.95 10.30 23.45
C GLN A 337 -48.06 10.57 24.96
N GLY A 338 -47.57 11.73 25.39
CA GLY A 338 -47.53 12.13 26.79
C GLY A 338 -46.76 13.42 27.02
N ASN A 339 -46.28 13.63 28.24
CA ASN A 339 -45.51 14.84 28.60
C ASN A 339 -44.32 14.50 29.53
N GLY A 340 -43.95 13.23 29.61
CA GLY A 340 -42.75 12.75 30.30
C GLY A 340 -41.49 12.90 29.45
N ASP A 341 -40.35 12.59 30.08
CA ASP A 341 -39.01 12.83 29.51
C ASP A 341 -38.68 12.00 28.24
N LEU A 342 -39.51 11.02 27.88
CA LEU A 342 -39.41 10.19 26.66
C LEU A 342 -40.81 9.94 26.06
N GLU A 343 -41.68 10.94 26.17
CA GLU A 343 -43.03 10.94 25.60
C GLU A 343 -43.20 12.20 24.75
N HIS A 344 -43.86 12.09 23.60
CA HIS A 344 -44.09 13.26 22.75
C HIS A 344 -45.44 13.93 23.05
N PRO A 345 -45.54 15.28 23.01
CA PRO A 345 -46.74 16.00 23.40
C PRO A 345 -47.79 16.19 22.29
N PHE A 346 -47.44 15.89 21.05
CA PHE A 346 -48.28 16.06 19.87
C PHE A 346 -49.16 14.83 19.58
N GLY A 347 -50.14 14.97 18.67
CA GLY A 347 -51.05 13.90 18.30
C GLY A 347 -51.03 13.61 16.81
N ILE A 348 -51.17 12.35 16.45
CA ILE A 348 -50.94 11.86 15.08
C ILE A 348 -52.28 11.75 14.35
N SER A 349 -52.47 12.54 13.30
CA SER A 349 -53.73 12.61 12.57
C SER A 349 -53.99 11.36 11.71
N ALA A 350 -55.14 10.72 11.91
CA ALA A 350 -55.59 9.62 11.05
C ALA A 350 -55.84 10.03 9.58
N GLN A 351 -55.95 11.33 9.28
CA GLN A 351 -56.08 11.85 7.90
C GLN A 351 -54.74 11.96 7.16
N GLY A 352 -53.65 11.58 7.82
CA GLY A 352 -52.28 11.80 7.37
C GLY A 352 -51.59 12.87 8.19
N ASP A 353 -50.28 12.69 8.34
CA ASP A 353 -49.39 13.56 9.11
C ASP A 353 -47.95 13.40 8.63
N VAL A 354 -47.04 14.21 9.20
CA VAL A 354 -45.59 14.00 9.06
C VAL A 354 -44.99 13.70 10.44
N ILE A 355 -43.92 12.91 10.49
CA ILE A 355 -43.04 12.78 11.65
C ILE A 355 -41.62 13.11 11.19
N THR A 356 -40.95 13.98 11.93
CA THR A 356 -39.58 14.41 11.65
C THR A 356 -38.68 14.15 12.86
N LEU A 357 -37.55 13.50 12.62
CA LEU A 357 -36.46 13.32 13.56
C LEU A 357 -35.30 14.24 13.18
N LEU A 358 -34.82 15.06 14.11
CA LEU A 358 -33.70 15.98 13.92
C LEU A 358 -32.62 15.78 14.98
N ASP A 359 -31.36 16.05 14.63
CA ASP A 359 -30.27 16.11 15.59
C ASP A 359 -30.25 17.43 16.38
N GLY A 360 -29.32 17.55 17.33
CA GLY A 360 -29.17 18.75 18.16
C GLY A 360 -28.71 20.01 17.42
N ASP A 361 -28.20 19.87 16.19
CA ASP A 361 -27.87 20.98 15.29
C ASP A 361 -29.04 21.31 14.34
N LEU A 362 -30.19 20.66 14.52
CA LEU A 362 -31.42 20.78 13.73
C LEU A 362 -31.28 20.26 12.30
N ALA A 363 -30.33 19.37 12.04
CA ALA A 363 -30.28 18.64 10.78
C ALA A 363 -31.32 17.52 10.80
N VAL A 364 -32.08 17.39 9.72
CA VAL A 364 -33.06 16.30 9.58
C VAL A 364 -32.31 14.99 9.42
N ILE A 365 -32.54 14.08 10.35
CA ILE A 365 -32.02 12.71 10.33
C ILE A 365 -32.97 11.79 9.54
N ASP A 366 -34.28 11.93 9.77
CA ASP A 366 -35.30 11.17 9.07
C ASP A 366 -36.64 11.94 9.04
N GLN A 367 -37.44 11.72 8.01
CA GLN A 367 -38.77 12.28 7.89
C GLN A 367 -39.70 11.31 7.15
N VAL A 368 -40.90 11.12 7.68
CA VAL A 368 -41.94 10.30 7.06
C VAL A 368 -43.25 11.06 7.00
N GLU A 369 -43.87 11.09 5.82
CA GLU A 369 -45.23 11.57 5.61
C GLU A 369 -46.11 10.38 5.25
N PHE A 370 -47.31 10.29 5.83
CA PHE A 370 -48.27 9.23 5.53
C PHE A 370 -49.65 9.84 5.25
N ALA A 371 -50.47 9.14 4.48
CA ALA A 371 -51.79 9.60 4.07
C ALA A 371 -52.93 9.01 4.93
N ASP A 372 -54.16 9.47 4.66
CA ASP A 372 -55.39 9.04 5.34
C ASP A 372 -55.49 7.51 5.47
N GLY A 373 -55.49 7.05 6.71
CA GLY A 373 -55.60 5.63 7.08
C GLY A 373 -54.35 4.78 6.86
N GLU A 374 -53.21 5.31 6.42
CA GLU A 374 -52.01 4.48 6.18
C GLU A 374 -51.35 4.01 7.48
N ALA A 375 -51.51 4.78 8.55
CA ALA A 375 -51.02 4.47 9.90
C ALA A 375 -52.12 3.90 10.82
N ASP A 376 -53.14 3.22 10.27
CA ASP A 376 -54.16 2.50 11.05
C ASP A 376 -54.26 1.03 10.59
N PRO A 377 -53.78 0.03 11.37
CA PRO A 377 -53.31 0.17 12.74
C PRO A 377 -51.89 0.72 12.87
N SER A 378 -51.04 0.59 11.84
CA SER A 378 -49.65 1.07 11.88
C SER A 378 -49.09 1.33 10.48
N TYR A 379 -48.10 2.22 10.40
CA TYR A 379 -47.24 2.45 9.24
C TYR A 379 -45.81 2.13 9.66
N CYS A 380 -45.14 1.21 8.95
CA CYS A 380 -43.87 0.66 9.43
C CYS A 380 -42.90 0.35 8.28
N ARG A 381 -41.60 0.38 8.58
CA ARG A 381 -40.53 -0.03 7.67
C ARG A 381 -40.34 -1.55 7.69
N MET A 382 -40.37 -2.19 6.52
CA MET A 382 -40.23 -3.65 6.39
C MET A 382 -39.13 -4.01 5.38
N PRO A 383 -38.02 -4.67 5.79
CA PRO A 383 -37.62 -4.94 7.19
C PRO A 383 -37.35 -3.63 7.96
N ASP A 384 -37.03 -3.72 9.26
CA ASP A 384 -36.69 -2.54 10.08
C ASP A 384 -35.66 -1.63 9.37
N GLY A 385 -35.95 -0.33 9.31
CA GLY A 385 -35.16 0.66 8.57
C GLY A 385 -35.23 0.59 7.03
N GLY A 386 -36.01 -0.33 6.47
CA GLY A 386 -36.27 -0.48 5.03
C GLY A 386 -37.42 0.38 4.48
N ASP A 387 -38.16 -0.15 3.50
CA ASP A 387 -39.25 0.58 2.83
C ASP A 387 -40.53 0.61 3.67
N TRP A 388 -41.30 1.70 3.58
CA TRP A 388 -42.56 1.86 4.30
C TRP A 388 -43.70 0.98 3.77
N THR A 389 -44.48 0.41 4.69
CA THR A 389 -45.65 -0.43 4.44
C THR A 389 -46.85 0.07 5.25
N ALA A 390 -47.93 0.44 4.55
CA ALA A 390 -49.20 0.89 5.13
C ALA A 390 -50.01 -0.25 5.74
N ASN A 391 -50.73 0.05 6.83
CA ASN A 391 -51.65 -0.86 7.52
C ASN A 391 -50.98 -2.17 7.97
N CYS A 392 -49.72 -2.13 8.40
CA CYS A 392 -49.03 -3.31 8.91
C CYS A 392 -49.50 -3.66 10.33
N ASP A 393 -49.29 -4.91 10.73
CA ASP A 393 -49.53 -5.35 12.11
C ASP A 393 -48.54 -4.64 13.04
N SER A 394 -49.03 -4.04 14.13
CA SER A 394 -48.17 -3.26 15.02
C SER A 394 -47.12 -4.13 15.74
N SER A 395 -45.87 -3.66 15.79
CA SER A 395 -44.71 -4.40 16.31
C SER A 395 -43.79 -3.61 17.25
N PHE A 396 -44.26 -2.50 17.82
CA PHE A 396 -43.51 -1.69 18.79
C PHE A 396 -42.68 -2.50 19.82
N GLY A 397 -41.39 -2.23 19.87
CA GLY A 397 -40.38 -2.83 20.75
C GLY A 397 -39.80 -4.14 20.25
N ILE A 398 -40.19 -4.60 19.06
CA ILE A 398 -39.68 -5.81 18.39
C ILE A 398 -39.57 -5.56 16.87
N SER A 399 -38.95 -6.50 16.16
CA SER A 399 -38.79 -6.39 14.70
C SER A 399 -40.12 -6.47 13.94
N ASN A 400 -40.29 -5.61 12.93
CA ASN A 400 -41.44 -5.60 12.04
C ASN A 400 -41.49 -6.90 11.20
N GLN A 401 -42.68 -7.52 11.07
CA GLN A 401 -42.87 -8.84 10.44
C GLN A 401 -43.75 -8.88 9.20
#